data_AF-A0A954MBU4-F1
#
_entry.id   AF-A0A954MBU4-F1
#
_cell.length_a   1.000
_cell.length_b   1.000
_cell.length_c   1.000
_cell.angle_alpha   90.00
_cell.angle_beta   90.00
_cell.angle_gamma   90.00
#
_symmetry.space_group_name_H-M   'P 1'
#
loop_
_entity.id
_entity.type
_entity.pdbx_description
1 polymer ?
#
loop_
_entity_poly.entity_id
_entity_poly.type
_entity_poly.pdbx_seq_one_letter_code
_entity_poly.pdbx_strand_id
1 'polypeptide(L)'
;MNRETEFVTESPLPEVRPATRDDLPELEQLIDVFVRANRLLPRTYDELQDLIPFGFVAVNDGQLVGFAALEIYSSKLAEVRSLAVLPEMQGRGYGKRLVQECVELARSRNILEVMAI
;
A
#
# COMPACT_ATOMS: atom_id res chain seq x y z
N MET A 1 41.93 14.87 16.72
CA MET A 1 41.51 14.73 15.31
C MET A 1 41.30 13.25 15.06
N ASN A 2 40.07 12.76 15.17
CA ASN A 2 39.60 11.46 14.65
C ASN A 2 38.08 11.58 14.62
N ARG A 3 37.53 11.91 13.45
CA ARG A 3 36.08 11.87 13.21
C ARG A 3 35.76 10.43 12.86
N GLU A 4 35.15 9.70 13.80
CA GLU A 4 34.53 8.41 13.52
C GLU A 4 33.45 8.66 12.46
N THR A 5 33.62 8.02 11.32
CA THR A 5 32.64 8.05 10.23
C THR A 5 31.52 7.10 10.64
N GLU A 6 30.40 7.65 11.09
CA GLU A 6 29.17 6.90 11.29
C GLU A 6 28.72 6.35 9.92
N PHE A 7 28.85 5.04 9.74
CA PHE A 7 28.22 4.33 8.65
C PHE A 7 26.71 4.31 8.92
N VAL A 8 25.97 5.20 8.25
CA VAL A 8 24.51 5.10 8.16
C VAL A 8 24.22 3.80 7.41
N THR A 9 23.83 2.77 8.15
CA THR A 9 23.28 1.55 7.57
C THR A 9 21.93 1.92 6.97
N GLU A 10 21.84 1.97 5.64
CA GLU A 10 20.54 2.04 4.97
C GLU A 10 19.69 0.85 5.45
N SER A 11 18.61 1.15 6.16
CA SER A 11 17.61 0.13 6.49
C SER A 11 17.13 -0.51 5.18
N PRO A 12 16.97 -1.83 5.11
CA PRO A 12 16.44 -2.49 3.92
C PRO A 12 15.13 -1.84 3.50
N LEU A 13 14.96 -1.67 2.18
CA LEU A 13 13.76 -1.07 1.62
C LEU A 13 12.52 -1.86 2.07
N PRO A 14 11.42 -1.18 2.43
CA PRO A 14 10.17 -1.84 2.82
C PRO A 14 9.72 -2.85 1.77
N GLU A 15 9.40 -4.08 2.19
CA GLU A 15 8.91 -5.12 1.29
C GLU A 15 7.48 -4.79 0.88
N VAL A 16 7.26 -4.65 -0.43
CA VAL A 16 5.95 -4.47 -1.04
C VAL A 16 5.85 -5.38 -2.26
N ARG A 17 4.71 -6.05 -2.40
CA ARG A 17 4.44 -6.97 -3.51
C ARG A 17 3.00 -6.85 -4.00
N PRO A 18 2.69 -7.30 -5.23
CA PRO A 18 1.30 -7.46 -5.66
C PRO A 18 0.49 -8.31 -4.68
N ALA A 19 -0.75 -7.90 -4.46
CA ALA A 19 -1.71 -8.63 -3.66
C ALA A 19 -2.20 -9.88 -4.41
N THR A 20 -2.58 -10.90 -3.65
CA THR A 20 -3.13 -12.16 -4.12
C THR A 20 -4.43 -12.47 -3.38
N ARG A 21 -5.22 -13.42 -3.88
CA ARG A 21 -6.46 -13.82 -3.19
C ARG A 21 -6.21 -14.42 -1.81
N ASP A 22 -5.05 -15.02 -1.61
CA ASP A 22 -4.66 -15.62 -0.33
C ASP A 22 -4.44 -14.56 0.76
N ASP A 23 -4.22 -13.30 0.37
CA ASP A 23 -4.08 -12.16 1.29
C ASP A 23 -5.44 -11.67 1.84
N LEU A 24 -6.58 -12.05 1.24
CA LEU A 24 -7.90 -11.50 1.58
C LEU A 24 -8.27 -11.62 3.07
N PRO A 25 -8.09 -12.76 3.75
CA PRO A 25 -8.46 -12.88 5.16
C PRO A 25 -7.67 -11.95 6.09
N GLU A 26 -6.40 -11.71 5.80
CA GLU A 26 -5.54 -10.83 6.60
C GLU A 26 -5.74 -9.36 6.19
N LEU A 27 -6.00 -9.10 4.91
CA LEU A 27 -6.38 -7.78 4.41
C LEU A 27 -7.68 -7.27 5.02
N GLU A 28 -8.70 -8.12 5.18
CA GLU A 28 -9.96 -7.74 5.83
C GLU A 28 -9.72 -7.25 7.26
N GLN A 29 -8.89 -7.98 8.02
CA GLN A 29 -8.50 -7.61 9.38
C GLN A 29 -7.72 -6.29 9.40
N LEU A 30 -6.78 -6.11 8.48
CA LEU A 30 -6.01 -4.88 8.35
C LEU A 30 -6.91 -3.67 8.08
N ILE A 31 -7.86 -3.79 7.14
CA ILE A 31 -8.78 -2.70 6.79
C ILE A 31 -9.72 -2.37 7.96
N ASP A 32 -10.22 -3.39 8.67
CA ASP A 32 -11.12 -3.22 9.82
C ASP A 32 -10.49 -2.35 10.93
N VAL A 33 -9.17 -2.43 11.15
CA VAL A 33 -8.44 -1.53 12.07
C VAL A 33 -8.69 -0.06 11.75
N PHE A 34 -8.66 0.31 10.46
CA PHE A 34 -8.86 1.70 10.03
C PHE A 34 -10.33 2.09 9.93
N VAL A 35 -11.21 1.14 9.64
CA VAL A 35 -12.67 1.36 9.65
C VAL A 35 -13.13 1.68 11.07
N ARG A 36 -12.72 0.87 12.07
CA ARG A 36 -13.04 1.12 13.49
C ARG A 36 -12.47 2.44 14.00
N ALA A 37 -11.35 2.89 13.43
CA ALA A 37 -10.74 4.18 13.74
C ALA A 37 -11.36 5.36 12.97
N ASN A 38 -12.42 5.16 12.17
CA ASN A 38 -13.02 6.16 11.28
C ASN A 38 -12.03 6.81 10.29
N ARG A 39 -11.01 6.06 9.86
CA ARG A 39 -9.98 6.50 8.92
C ARG A 39 -10.20 5.95 7.51
N LEU A 40 -10.96 4.87 7.37
CA LEU A 40 -11.37 4.31 6.10
C LEU A 40 -12.87 4.01 6.11
N LEU A 41 -13.50 4.11 4.95
CA LEU A 41 -14.85 3.60 4.75
C LEU A 41 -14.87 2.06 4.81
N PRO A 42 -15.95 1.45 5.34
CA PRO A 42 -16.12 0.00 5.30
C PRO A 42 -16.13 -0.51 3.86
N ARG A 43 -15.63 -1.72 3.67
CA ARG A 43 -15.62 -2.44 2.40
C ARG A 43 -16.17 -3.84 2.63
N THR A 44 -16.99 -4.30 1.71
CA THR A 44 -17.43 -5.69 1.62
C THR A 44 -16.29 -6.59 1.16
N TYR A 45 -16.44 -7.89 1.39
CA TYR A 45 -15.48 -8.88 0.90
C TYR A 45 -15.30 -8.82 -0.63
N ASP A 46 -16.41 -8.67 -1.37
CA ASP A 46 -16.38 -8.57 -2.83
C ASP A 46 -15.64 -7.31 -3.29
N GLU A 47 -15.86 -6.17 -2.64
CA GLU A 47 -15.11 -4.94 -2.93
C GLU A 47 -13.61 -5.11 -2.66
N LEU A 48 -13.22 -5.78 -1.57
CA LEU A 48 -11.80 -6.08 -1.32
C LEU A 48 -11.23 -7.01 -2.40
N GLN A 49 -12.00 -8.01 -2.82
CA GLN A 49 -11.60 -8.93 -3.88
C GLN A 49 -11.39 -8.22 -5.22
N ASP A 50 -12.23 -7.24 -5.54
CA ASP A 50 -12.11 -6.43 -6.76
C ASP A 50 -10.87 -5.53 -6.76
N LEU A 51 -10.36 -5.16 -5.59
CA LEU A 51 -9.12 -4.38 -5.46
C LEU A 51 -7.85 -5.23 -5.63
N ILE A 52 -7.89 -6.55 -5.43
CA ILE A 52 -6.70 -7.42 -5.48
C ILE A 52 -5.92 -7.34 -6.80
N PRO A 53 -6.53 -7.39 -8.00
CA PRO A 53 -5.78 -7.42 -9.27
C PRO A 53 -4.84 -6.22 -9.51
N PHE A 54 -5.13 -5.08 -8.88
CA PHE A 54 -4.33 -3.85 -8.94
C PHE A 54 -3.90 -3.39 -7.55
N GLY A 55 -3.93 -4.31 -6.59
CA GLY A 55 -3.60 -4.11 -5.19
C GLY A 55 -2.14 -4.48 -4.90
N PHE A 56 -1.57 -3.79 -3.93
CA PHE A 56 -0.25 -4.04 -3.39
C PHE A 56 -0.36 -4.16 -1.88
N VAL A 57 0.39 -5.11 -1.34
CA VAL A 57 0.52 -5.32 0.10
C VAL A 57 1.94 -4.98 0.56
N ALA A 58 2.03 -4.35 1.72
CA ALA A 58 3.27 -4.18 2.45
C ALA A 58 3.44 -5.32 3.45
N VAL A 59 4.63 -5.92 3.48
CA VAL A 59 4.95 -7.08 4.32
C VAL A 59 6.08 -6.71 5.27
N ASN A 60 5.98 -7.14 6.53
CA ASN A 60 7.07 -7.08 7.50
C ASN A 60 7.15 -8.40 8.24
N ASP A 61 8.29 -9.08 8.20
CA ASP A 61 8.50 -10.38 8.86
C ASP A 61 7.41 -11.42 8.53
N GLY A 62 6.94 -11.41 7.28
CA GLY A 62 5.90 -12.32 6.79
C GLY A 62 4.45 -11.91 7.13
N GLN A 63 4.24 -10.77 7.79
CA GLN A 63 2.91 -10.27 8.15
C GLN A 63 2.49 -9.11 7.25
N LEU A 64 1.20 -9.02 6.92
CA LEU A 64 0.65 -7.86 6.21
C LEU A 64 0.57 -6.65 7.13
N VAL A 65 1.28 -5.59 6.77
CA VAL A 65 1.35 -4.35 7.53
C VAL A 65 0.79 -3.14 6.81
N GLY A 66 0.43 -3.29 5.53
CA GLY A 66 -0.22 -2.23 4.78
C GLY A 66 -0.80 -2.70 3.46
N PHE A 67 -1.64 -1.86 2.88
CA PHE A 67 -2.30 -2.10 1.60
C PHE A 67 -2.52 -0.78 0.85
N ALA A 68 -2.53 -0.85 -0.47
CA ALA A 68 -3.07 0.16 -1.36
C ALA A 68 -3.45 -0.49 -2.68
N ALA A 69 -4.43 0.06 -3.39
CA ALA A 69 -4.81 -0.42 -4.71
C ALA A 69 -4.99 0.73 -5.69
N LEU A 70 -4.78 0.47 -6.97
CA LEU A 70 -5.05 1.41 -8.04
C LEU A 70 -6.38 1.09 -8.72
N GLU A 71 -7.34 2.01 -8.61
CA GLU A 71 -8.59 1.97 -9.37
C GLU A 71 -8.43 2.75 -10.67
N ILE A 72 -8.72 2.13 -11.81
CA ILE A 72 -8.52 2.74 -13.13
C ILE A 72 -9.88 3.13 -13.70
N TYR A 73 -10.16 4.44 -13.74
CA TYR A 73 -11.42 4.94 -14.32
C TYR A 73 -11.36 5.09 -15.84
N SER A 74 -10.19 5.46 -16.38
CA SER A 74 -9.98 5.66 -17.82
C SER A 74 -8.49 5.70 -18.17
N SER A 75 -8.18 5.88 -19.46
CA SER A 75 -6.81 6.20 -19.90
C SER A 75 -6.29 7.53 -19.37
N LYS A 76 -7.17 8.41 -18.87
CA LYS A 76 -6.76 9.69 -18.29
C LYS A 76 -6.54 9.59 -16.78
N LEU A 77 -7.41 8.92 -16.05
CA LEU A 77 -7.50 9.05 -14.59
C LEU A 77 -7.56 7.71 -13.88
N ALA A 78 -6.76 7.59 -12.82
CA ALA A 78 -6.82 6.54 -11.81
C ALA A 78 -6.77 7.12 -10.39
N GLU A 79 -7.18 6.32 -9.41
CA GLU A 79 -7.20 6.68 -7.99
C GLU A 79 -6.42 5.66 -7.16
N VAL A 80 -5.57 6.14 -6.25
CA VAL A 80 -5.03 5.29 -5.18
C VAL A 80 -6.10 5.13 -4.11
N ARG A 81 -6.62 3.91 -3.98
CA ARG A 81 -7.65 3.55 -3.01
C ARG A 81 -7.06 2.75 -1.85
N SER A 82 -7.74 2.86 -0.71
CA SER A 82 -7.50 1.97 0.44
C SER A 82 -6.07 2.01 1.00
N LEU A 83 -5.37 3.14 0.84
CA LEU A 83 -4.01 3.31 1.38
C LEU A 83 -4.04 3.24 2.91
N ALA A 84 -3.43 2.20 3.45
CA ALA A 84 -3.36 1.95 4.88
C ALA A 84 -2.02 1.32 5.25
N VAL A 85 -1.46 1.73 6.39
CA VAL A 85 -0.29 1.12 7.02
C VAL A 85 -0.53 1.08 8.51
N LEU A 86 -0.40 -0.10 9.14
CA LEU A 86 -0.63 -0.28 10.57
C LEU A 86 0.10 0.80 11.40
N PRO A 87 -0.55 1.40 12.42
CA PRO A 87 0.00 2.54 13.17
C PRO A 87 1.44 2.36 13.64
N GLU A 88 1.79 1.18 14.15
CA GLU A 88 3.10 0.80 14.64
C GLU A 88 4.17 0.68 13.54
N MET A 89 3.75 0.56 12.27
CA MET A 89 4.61 0.47 11.08
C MET A 89 4.68 1.78 10.29
N GLN A 90 3.95 2.82 10.71
CA GLN A 90 4.01 4.15 10.09
C GLN A 90 5.38 4.82 10.35
N GLY A 91 5.75 5.76 9.48
CA GLY A 91 7.06 6.44 9.54
C GLY A 91 8.24 5.62 9.01
N ARG A 92 8.02 4.35 8.62
CA ARG A 92 9.05 3.42 8.14
C ARG A 92 9.14 3.30 6.61
N GLY A 93 8.38 4.10 5.87
CA GLY A 93 8.43 4.15 4.39
C GLY A 93 7.44 3.23 3.65
N TYR A 94 6.73 2.31 4.33
CA TYR A 94 5.75 1.42 3.70
C TYR A 94 4.69 2.17 2.87
N GLY A 95 4.10 3.23 3.41
CA GLY A 95 3.07 4.00 2.69
C GLY A 95 3.61 4.68 1.43
N LYS A 96 4.83 5.21 1.49
CA LYS A 96 5.51 5.78 0.31
C LYS A 96 5.73 4.71 -0.75
N ARG A 97 6.18 3.53 -0.35
CA ARG A 97 6.44 2.43 -1.29
C ARG A 97 5.14 1.92 -1.93
N LEU A 98 4.08 1.73 -1.16
CA LEU A 98 2.76 1.35 -1.67
C LEU A 98 2.24 2.32 -2.74
N VAL A 99 2.34 3.63 -2.48
CA VAL A 99 1.95 4.66 -3.47
C VAL A 99 2.84 4.60 -4.70
N GLN A 100 4.15 4.39 -4.54
CA GLN A 100 5.08 4.26 -5.67
C GLN A 100 4.69 3.11 -6.60
N GLU A 101 4.38 1.92 -6.06
CA GLU A 101 3.91 0.78 -6.85
C GLU A 101 2.60 1.10 -7.61
N CYS A 102 1.64 1.78 -6.96
CA CYS A 102 0.41 2.21 -7.62
C CYS A 102 0.68 3.18 -8.78
N VAL A 103 1.58 4.15 -8.58
CA VAL A 103 1.95 5.13 -9.62
C VAL A 103 2.74 4.47 -10.75
N GLU A 104 3.61 3.52 -10.45
CA GLU A 104 4.34 2.74 -11.45
C GLU A 104 3.40 1.86 -12.28
N LEU A 105 2.41 1.24 -11.65
CA LEU A 105 1.35 0.52 -12.34
C LEU A 105 0.57 1.47 -13.27
N ALA A 106 0.17 2.65 -12.80
CA ALA A 106 -0.53 3.64 -13.62
C ALA A 106 0.30 4.06 -14.85
N ARG A 107 1.60 4.32 -14.66
CA ARG A 107 2.54 4.64 -15.74
C ARG A 107 2.66 3.51 -16.74
N SER A 108 2.79 2.26 -16.28
CA SER A 108 2.86 1.07 -17.15
C SER A 108 1.60 0.90 -18.03
N ARG A 109 0.47 1.46 -17.59
CA ARG A 109 -0.81 1.46 -18.29
C ARG A 109 -1.07 2.74 -19.09
N ASN A 110 -0.10 3.64 -19.19
CA ASN A 110 -0.20 4.94 -19.88
C ASN A 110 -1.33 5.82 -19.35
N ILE A 111 -1.58 5.78 -18.04
CA ILE A 111 -2.58 6.64 -17.39
C ILE A 111 -1.95 8.00 -17.11
N LEU A 112 -2.66 9.07 -17.49
CA LEU A 112 -2.13 10.44 -17.44
C LEU A 112 -2.06 11.00 -16.03
N GLU A 113 -3.07 10.76 -15.20
CA GLU A 113 -3.26 11.37 -13.89
C GLU A 113 -3.60 10.31 -12.84
N VAL A 114 -3.01 10.45 -11.65
CA VAL A 114 -3.32 9.66 -10.47
C VAL A 114 -3.76 10.62 -9.37
N MET A 115 -4.91 10.35 -8.76
CA MET A 115 -5.43 11.10 -7.62
C MET A 115 -5.53 10.23 -6.36
N ALA A 116 -5.77 10.87 -5.22
CA ALA A 116 -6.11 10.24 -3.95
C ALA A 116 -7.06 11.19 -3.19
N ILE A 117 -7.95 10.63 -2.36
CA ILE A 117 -8.97 11.35 -1.59
C ILE A 117 -8.79 11.11 -0.09
#